data_AF-A0A7X7G5J4-F1
#
_entry.id   AF-A0A7X7G5J4-F1
#
_cell.length_a   1.000
_cell.length_b   1.000
_cell.length_c   1.000
_cell.angle_alpha   90.00
_cell.angle_beta   90.00
_cell.angle_gamma   90.00
#
_symmetry.space_group_name_H-M   'P 1'
#
loop_
_entity.id
_entity.type
_entity.pdbx_description
1 polymer ?
#
loop_
_entity_poly.entity_id
_entity_poly.type
_entity_poly.pdbx_seq_one_letter_code
_entity_poly.pdbx_strand_id
1 'polypeptide(L)'
;MLGGTTTRAGTGGEQKAAESELYIMDMAGKKIAWHKAVFPGAQEYSQLCEGPRGLVYGLASFLAFDPQRMSEPKRFFVFDPETREVVHQSDPCDEFGPFCYQQGQRKIVRAPDGRTFLLFKRCVAEIDPESFKLTKAAEVATDIFSGGDILGDRIYFSDGSHICSCRVRKSAAGRRAAGSRKGK
;
A
#
# COMPACT_ATOMS: atom_id res chain seq x y z
N MET A 1 6.64 0.07 17.21
CA MET A 1 6.74 -0.17 15.75
C MET A 1 5.68 -1.18 15.36
N LEU A 2 4.90 -0.94 14.30
CA LEU A 2 4.00 -1.93 13.72
C LEU A 2 4.73 -2.72 12.63
N GLY A 3 4.60 -4.03 12.63
CA GLY A 3 5.13 -4.90 11.59
C GLY A 3 4.10 -5.91 11.11
N GLY A 4 4.29 -6.38 9.88
CA GLY A 4 3.52 -7.45 9.27
C GLY A 4 4.41 -8.66 9.04
N THR A 5 3.85 -9.86 9.19
CA THR A 5 4.55 -11.10 8.89
C THR A 5 4.09 -11.70 7.56
N THR A 6 4.79 -12.74 7.12
CA THR A 6 4.37 -13.58 6.00
C THR A 6 4.61 -15.04 6.36
N THR A 7 3.71 -15.91 5.91
CA THR A 7 3.87 -17.38 6.00
C THR A 7 4.80 -17.91 4.91
N ARG A 8 5.05 -17.10 3.88
CA ARG A 8 5.83 -17.46 2.70
C ARG A 8 7.30 -17.52 3.08
N ALA A 9 7.88 -18.71 2.99
CA ALA A 9 9.30 -18.87 3.24
C ALA A 9 10.14 -18.16 2.17
N GLY A 10 11.20 -17.48 2.60
CA GLY A 10 12.22 -16.98 1.68
C GLY A 10 12.92 -18.13 0.94
N THR A 11 13.63 -17.83 -0.16
CA THR A 11 14.25 -18.76 -1.13
C THR A 11 14.75 -20.08 -0.53
N GLY A 12 13.91 -21.12 -0.54
CA GLY A 12 14.26 -22.49 -0.08
C GLY A 12 13.93 -22.82 1.38
N GLY A 13 13.28 -21.93 2.13
CA GLY A 13 12.84 -22.20 3.50
C GLY A 13 11.54 -23.01 3.59
N GLU A 14 11.21 -23.43 4.81
CA GLU A 14 9.99 -24.17 5.11
C GLU A 14 8.94 -23.23 5.73
N GLN A 15 7.69 -23.32 5.26
CA GLN A 15 6.56 -22.62 5.89
C GLN A 15 6.25 -23.24 7.25
N LYS A 16 6.34 -22.44 8.32
CA LYS A 16 6.08 -22.88 9.71
C LYS A 16 4.75 -22.42 10.28
N ALA A 17 4.14 -21.38 9.70
CA ALA A 17 2.89 -20.80 10.17
C ALA A 17 1.78 -20.98 9.12
N ALA A 18 0.56 -21.23 9.58
CA ALA A 18 -0.62 -21.33 8.71
C ALA A 18 -1.16 -19.96 8.31
N GLU A 19 -0.95 -18.95 9.16
CA GLU A 19 -1.46 -17.59 8.97
C GLU A 19 -0.38 -16.56 9.33
N SER A 20 -0.48 -15.40 8.71
CA SER A 20 0.30 -14.21 9.00
C SER A 20 -0.39 -13.35 10.05
N GLU A 21 0.38 -12.48 10.69
CA GLU A 21 -0.07 -11.63 11.77
C GLU A 21 0.46 -10.20 11.59
N LEU A 22 -0.30 -9.25 12.13
CA LEU A 22 0.26 -7.95 12.50
C LEU A 22 0.82 -8.04 13.92
N TYR A 23 1.89 -7.31 14.19
CA TYR A 23 2.48 -7.22 15.52
C TYR A 23 2.91 -5.79 15.85
N ILE A 24 2.80 -5.43 17.12
CA ILE A 24 3.35 -4.19 17.69
C ILE A 24 4.54 -4.57 18.55
N MET A 25 5.71 -4.06 18.18
CA MET A 25 6.94 -4.20 18.93
C MET A 25 7.19 -2.94 19.77
N ASP A 26 7.43 -3.13 21.07
CA ASP A 26 8.08 -2.13 21.91
C ASP A 26 9.55 -2.05 21.51
N MET A 27 9.95 -0.91 20.98
CA MET A 27 11.30 -0.69 20.48
C MET A 27 12.31 -0.47 21.61
N ALA A 28 11.88 0.01 22.79
CA ALA A 28 12.78 0.19 23.92
C ALA A 28 13.15 -1.17 24.53
N GLY A 29 12.17 -2.01 24.81
CA GLY A 29 12.36 -3.34 25.36
C GLY A 29 12.71 -4.43 24.34
N LYS A 30 12.57 -4.15 23.03
CA LYS A 30 12.71 -5.12 21.92
C LYS A 30 11.80 -6.35 22.08
N LYS A 31 10.58 -6.14 22.57
CA LYS A 31 9.59 -7.22 22.80
C LYS A 31 8.34 -6.99 21.94
N ILE A 32 7.72 -8.08 21.51
CA ILE A 32 6.40 -8.04 20.91
C ILE A 32 5.39 -7.76 22.03
N ALA A 33 4.76 -6.59 22.00
CA ALA A 33 3.76 -6.16 22.97
C ALA A 33 2.35 -6.63 22.60
N TRP A 34 2.11 -6.87 21.32
CA TRP A 34 0.86 -7.38 20.78
C TRP A 34 1.10 -8.04 19.42
N HIS A 35 0.36 -9.09 19.11
CA HIS A 35 0.28 -9.65 17.77
C HIS A 35 -1.07 -10.35 17.56
N LYS A 36 -1.54 -10.40 16.32
CA LYS A 36 -2.79 -11.07 15.95
C LYS A 36 -2.86 -11.37 14.46
N ALA A 37 -3.45 -12.51 14.10
CA ALA A 37 -4.04 -12.74 12.79
C ALA A 37 -5.29 -11.84 12.61
N VAL A 38 -5.07 -10.60 12.16
CA VAL A 38 -6.13 -9.58 12.05
C VAL A 38 -7.21 -9.98 11.03
N PHE A 39 -6.77 -10.55 9.90
CA PHE A 39 -7.60 -11.25 8.93
C PHE A 39 -7.28 -12.74 8.98
N PRO A 40 -8.24 -13.59 9.38
CA PRO A 40 -8.10 -15.04 9.26
C PRO A 40 -7.76 -15.46 7.82
N GLY A 41 -6.87 -16.41 7.67
CA GLY A 41 -6.37 -16.92 6.39
C GLY A 41 -5.33 -16.04 5.69
N ALA A 42 -5.02 -14.84 6.19
CA ALA A 42 -4.01 -13.99 5.57
C ALA A 42 -2.64 -14.68 5.56
N GLN A 43 -1.94 -14.62 4.43
CA GLN A 43 -0.62 -15.22 4.22
C GLN A 43 0.51 -14.17 4.25
N GLU A 44 0.17 -12.89 4.17
CA GLU A 44 1.11 -11.79 4.19
C GLU A 44 0.42 -10.49 4.61
N TYR A 45 1.09 -9.72 5.47
CA TYR A 45 0.88 -8.28 5.62
C TYR A 45 2.12 -7.54 5.12
N SER A 46 1.95 -6.64 4.16
CA SER A 46 3.07 -5.89 3.59
C SER A 46 2.70 -4.46 3.24
N GLN A 47 3.71 -3.69 2.85
CA GLN A 47 3.58 -2.29 2.45
C GLN A 47 2.92 -1.44 3.54
N LEU A 48 3.25 -1.71 4.81
CA LEU A 48 2.78 -0.92 5.93
C LEU A 48 3.35 0.50 5.81
N CYS A 49 2.48 1.49 5.77
CA CYS A 49 2.82 2.88 5.57
C CYS A 49 1.96 3.73 6.48
N GLU A 50 2.59 4.63 7.25
CA GLU A 50 1.85 5.61 8.05
C GLU A 50 0.93 6.44 7.15
N GLY A 51 -0.33 6.52 7.56
CA GLY A 51 -1.34 7.40 7.02
C GLY A 51 -1.59 8.61 7.94
N PRO A 52 -2.59 9.44 7.61
CA PRO A 52 -3.01 10.54 8.46
C PRO A 52 -3.64 10.03 9.77
N ARG A 53 -3.68 10.89 10.79
CA ARG A 53 -4.36 10.63 12.08
C ARG A 53 -3.81 9.42 12.86
N GLY A 54 -2.53 9.10 12.70
CA GLY A 54 -1.89 7.96 13.40
C GLY A 54 -2.28 6.58 12.86
N LEU A 55 -3.08 6.54 11.78
CA LEU A 55 -3.48 5.30 11.13
C LEU A 55 -2.36 4.72 10.27
N VAL A 56 -2.44 3.42 9.98
CA VAL A 56 -1.50 2.72 9.10
C VAL A 56 -2.24 2.11 7.93
N TYR A 57 -1.80 2.44 6.72
CA TYR A 57 -2.20 1.77 5.50
C TYR A 57 -1.41 0.49 5.31
N GLY A 58 -2.05 -0.54 4.77
CA GLY A 58 -1.37 -1.81 4.48
C GLY A 58 -2.04 -2.60 3.39
N LEU A 59 -1.31 -3.61 2.91
CA LEU A 59 -1.82 -4.60 1.97
C LEU A 59 -1.76 -5.99 2.60
N ALA A 60 -2.84 -6.75 2.47
CA ALA A 60 -2.92 -8.13 2.91
C ALA A 60 -3.09 -9.07 1.71
N SER A 61 -2.33 -10.16 1.68
CA SER A 61 -2.51 -11.26 0.72
C SER A 61 -3.10 -12.47 1.43
N PHE A 62 -3.98 -13.19 0.75
CA PHE A 62 -4.59 -14.45 1.22
C PHE A 62 -4.12 -15.64 0.40
N LEU A 63 -3.21 -15.41 -0.54
CA LEU A 63 -2.77 -16.42 -1.47
C LEU A 63 -1.58 -17.18 -0.91
N ALA A 64 -1.65 -18.51 -0.99
CA ALA A 64 -0.51 -19.38 -0.72
C ALA A 64 0.68 -19.05 -1.65
N PHE A 65 1.88 -19.38 -1.19
CA PHE A 65 3.10 -19.17 -1.96
C PHE A 65 3.05 -19.98 -3.27
N ASP A 66 3.25 -19.28 -4.38
CA ASP A 66 3.43 -19.84 -5.71
C ASP A 66 4.65 -19.16 -6.35
N PRO A 67 5.74 -19.89 -6.64
CA PRO A 67 6.96 -19.32 -7.18
C PRO A 67 6.82 -18.83 -8.64
N GLN A 68 5.79 -19.25 -9.37
CA GLN A 68 5.53 -18.83 -10.75
C GLN A 68 4.63 -17.58 -10.81
N ARG A 69 4.03 -17.19 -9.68
CA ARG A 69 3.11 -16.05 -9.63
C ARG A 69 3.86 -14.72 -9.69
N MET A 70 3.61 -13.95 -10.75
CA MET A 70 4.23 -12.64 -10.98
C MET A 70 3.35 -11.44 -10.61
N SER A 71 2.09 -11.68 -10.26
CA SER A 71 1.15 -10.68 -9.76
C SER A 71 0.11 -11.30 -8.85
N GLU A 72 -0.39 -10.53 -7.89
CA GLU A 72 -1.37 -11.02 -6.93
C GLU A 72 -2.39 -9.95 -6.55
N PRO A 73 -3.67 -10.32 -6.36
CA PRO A 73 -4.63 -9.47 -5.68
C PRO A 73 -4.20 -9.28 -4.23
N LYS A 74 -4.37 -8.06 -3.71
CA LYS A 74 -4.20 -7.77 -2.30
C LYS A 74 -5.37 -6.95 -1.81
N ARG A 75 -5.81 -7.24 -0.60
CA ARG A 75 -6.74 -6.40 0.15
C ARG A 75 -6.01 -5.16 0.61
N PHE A 76 -6.59 -3.99 0.37
CA PHE A 76 -6.17 -2.75 1.00
C PHE A 76 -6.87 -2.62 2.35
N PHE A 77 -6.13 -2.22 3.39
CA PHE A 77 -6.69 -1.98 4.71
C PHE A 77 -6.07 -0.76 5.39
N VAL A 78 -6.82 -0.22 6.34
CA VAL A 78 -6.40 0.84 7.25
C VAL A 78 -6.55 0.33 8.68
N PHE A 79 -5.45 0.35 9.41
CA PHE A 79 -5.35 -0.15 10.78
C PHE A 79 -5.08 1.00 11.73
N ASP A 80 -5.81 1.01 12.85
CA ASP A 80 -5.56 1.89 13.97
C ASP A 80 -4.67 1.16 14.99
N PRO A 81 -3.40 1.57 15.17
CA PRO A 81 -2.51 0.92 16.12
C PRO A 81 -2.84 1.21 17.59
N GLU A 82 -3.60 2.26 17.89
CA GLU A 82 -4.00 2.59 19.26
C GLU A 82 -5.10 1.65 19.74
N THR A 83 -6.17 1.52 18.95
CA THR A 83 -7.31 0.63 19.25
C THR A 83 -7.08 -0.81 18.81
N ARG A 84 -6.11 -1.04 17.91
CA ARG A 84 -5.76 -2.35 17.31
C ARG A 84 -6.86 -2.92 16.44
N GLU A 85 -7.57 -2.04 15.75
CA GLU A 85 -8.71 -2.37 14.89
C GLU A 85 -8.47 -2.00 13.43
N VAL A 86 -9.13 -2.73 12.52
CA VAL A 86 -9.20 -2.35 11.10
C VAL A 86 -10.36 -1.39 10.94
N VAL A 87 -10.06 -0.14 10.63
CA VAL A 87 -11.08 0.92 10.47
C VAL A 87 -11.59 1.04 9.03
N HIS A 88 -10.87 0.45 8.07
CA HIS A 88 -11.30 0.35 6.67
C HIS A 88 -10.65 -0.84 5.98
N GLN A 89 -11.38 -1.46 5.05
CA GLN A 89 -10.82 -2.44 4.10
C GLN A 89 -11.56 -2.38 2.77
N SER A 90 -10.85 -2.73 1.69
CA SER A 90 -11.41 -2.93 0.36
C SER A 90 -10.58 -3.92 -0.44
N ASP A 91 -11.20 -4.53 -1.47
CA ASP A 91 -10.55 -5.45 -2.40
C ASP A 91 -10.42 -4.78 -3.78
N PRO A 92 -9.42 -3.89 -3.97
CA PRO A 92 -9.41 -2.94 -5.10
C PRO A 92 -9.04 -3.57 -6.45
N CYS A 93 -8.63 -4.83 -6.48
CA CYS A 93 -8.10 -5.44 -7.69
C CYS A 93 -9.14 -5.65 -8.79
N ASP A 94 -10.43 -5.66 -8.46
CA ASP A 94 -11.52 -5.74 -9.45
C ASP A 94 -11.60 -4.46 -10.30
N GLU A 95 -11.26 -3.31 -9.73
CA GLU A 95 -11.30 -2.00 -10.42
C GLU A 95 -9.93 -1.60 -10.98
N PHE A 96 -8.85 -1.86 -10.25
CA PHE A 96 -7.51 -1.33 -10.54
C PHE A 96 -6.53 -2.38 -11.08
N GLY A 97 -6.91 -3.66 -11.07
CA GLY A 97 -6.06 -4.79 -11.40
C GLY A 97 -5.17 -5.26 -10.23
N PRO A 98 -4.33 -6.28 -10.45
CA PRO A 98 -3.50 -6.85 -9.39
C PRO A 98 -2.27 -5.99 -9.08
N PHE A 99 -1.57 -6.33 -8.00
CA PHE A 99 -0.24 -5.83 -7.68
C PHE A 99 0.83 -6.71 -8.32
N CYS A 100 2.01 -6.15 -8.64
CA CYS A 100 3.18 -6.98 -8.91
C CYS A 100 3.65 -7.72 -7.65
N TYR A 101 4.31 -8.86 -7.88
CA TYR A 101 4.71 -9.80 -6.83
C TYR A 101 5.56 -9.21 -5.70
N GLN A 102 5.56 -9.90 -4.54
CA GLN A 102 6.10 -9.48 -3.24
C GLN A 102 7.54 -8.91 -3.24
N GLN A 103 8.40 -9.34 -4.17
CA GLN A 103 9.76 -8.81 -4.29
C GLN A 103 9.81 -7.37 -4.86
N GLY A 104 8.71 -6.89 -5.44
CA GLY A 104 8.56 -5.54 -5.98
C GLY A 104 8.05 -4.52 -4.94
N GLN A 105 8.76 -4.34 -3.82
CA GLN A 105 8.31 -3.49 -2.71
C GLN A 105 8.21 -1.98 -3.05
N ARG A 106 7.56 -1.20 -2.18
CA ARG A 106 7.17 0.23 -2.28
C ARG A 106 5.90 0.53 -3.08
N LYS A 107 4.87 -0.29 -2.90
CA LYS A 107 3.55 -0.08 -3.56
C LYS A 107 2.74 1.08 -2.97
N ILE A 108 3.07 1.57 -1.78
CA ILE A 108 2.48 2.79 -1.20
C ILE A 108 3.53 3.90 -1.25
N VAL A 109 3.20 5.00 -1.92
CA VAL A 109 4.09 6.15 -2.14
C VAL A 109 3.50 7.38 -1.47
N ARG A 110 4.21 7.94 -0.50
CA ARG A 110 3.86 9.21 0.14
C ARG A 110 4.54 10.37 -0.59
N ALA A 111 3.75 11.37 -0.97
CA ALA A 111 4.25 12.60 -1.54
C ALA A 111 4.54 13.64 -0.45
N PRO A 112 5.51 14.55 -0.66
CA PRO A 112 5.79 15.65 0.27
C PRO A 112 4.59 16.59 0.51
N ASP A 113 3.63 16.63 -0.42
CA ASP A 113 2.41 17.44 -0.30
C ASP A 113 1.28 16.75 0.48
N GLY A 114 1.55 15.60 1.10
CA GLY A 114 0.61 14.86 1.93
C GLY A 114 -0.29 13.90 1.16
N ARG A 115 -0.22 13.86 -0.17
CA ARG A 115 -0.93 12.85 -0.97
C ARG A 115 -0.26 11.49 -0.81
N THR A 116 -1.07 10.43 -0.87
CA THR A 116 -0.58 9.06 -0.84
C THR A 116 -1.12 8.30 -2.04
N PHE A 117 -0.26 7.53 -2.68
CA PHE A 117 -0.59 6.78 -3.88
C PHE A 117 -0.38 5.29 -3.66
N LEU A 118 -1.23 4.51 -4.32
CA LEU A 118 -1.16 3.05 -4.36
C LEU A 118 -0.86 2.61 -5.81
N LEU A 119 0.23 1.84 -5.96
CA LEU A 119 0.76 1.42 -7.26
C LEU A 119 0.27 0.00 -7.58
N PHE A 120 -0.66 -0.10 -8.52
CA PHE A 120 -1.10 -1.35 -9.13
C PHE A 120 -0.22 -1.70 -10.32
N LYS A 121 -0.36 -2.90 -10.87
CA LYS A 121 0.45 -3.36 -11.99
C LYS A 121 0.37 -2.44 -13.22
N ARG A 122 -0.80 -1.85 -13.50
CA ARG A 122 -1.08 -1.06 -14.73
C ARG A 122 -1.61 0.35 -14.47
N CYS A 123 -1.69 0.76 -13.21
CA CYS A 123 -2.19 2.09 -12.86
C CYS A 123 -1.69 2.55 -11.50
N VAL A 124 -1.86 3.85 -11.25
CA VAL A 124 -1.65 4.47 -9.94
C VAL A 124 -2.98 5.02 -9.47
N ALA A 125 -3.37 4.70 -8.23
CA ALA A 125 -4.51 5.32 -7.55
C ALA A 125 -4.03 6.28 -6.46
N GLU A 126 -4.75 7.36 -6.24
CA GLU A 126 -4.61 8.24 -5.08
C GLU A 126 -5.55 7.75 -3.98
N ILE A 127 -5.06 7.74 -2.73
CA ILE A 127 -5.82 7.39 -1.53
C ILE A 127 -6.38 8.68 -0.95
N ASP A 128 -7.70 8.80 -0.88
CA ASP A 128 -8.35 9.88 -0.14
C ASP A 128 -8.07 9.72 1.37
N PRO A 129 -7.46 10.72 2.04
CA PRO A 129 -7.00 10.57 3.42
C PRO A 129 -8.14 10.53 4.46
N GLU A 130 -9.36 10.90 4.10
CA GLU A 130 -10.52 10.94 5.01
C GLU A 130 -11.39 9.70 4.86
N SER A 131 -11.76 9.38 3.62
CA SER A 131 -12.66 8.27 3.27
C SER A 131 -11.95 6.97 2.92
N PHE A 132 -10.63 7.02 2.69
CA PHE A 132 -9.80 5.91 2.20
C PHE A 132 -10.17 5.40 0.81
N LYS A 133 -11.04 6.12 0.10
CA LYS A 133 -11.43 5.79 -1.26
C LYS A 133 -10.23 5.91 -2.21
N LEU A 134 -10.06 4.92 -3.06
CA LEU A 134 -9.08 4.93 -4.14
C LEU A 134 -9.67 5.62 -5.38
N THR A 135 -8.91 6.50 -6.00
CA THR A 135 -9.28 7.13 -7.29
C THR A 135 -8.12 7.05 -8.25
N LYS A 136 -8.36 6.60 -9.49
CA LYS A 136 -7.31 6.47 -10.50
C LYS A 136 -6.64 7.82 -10.79
N ALA A 137 -5.34 7.92 -10.51
CA ALA A 137 -4.53 9.12 -10.69
C ALA A 137 -3.72 9.10 -12.00
N ALA A 138 -3.34 7.91 -12.48
CA ALA A 138 -2.66 7.69 -13.75
C ALA A 138 -2.90 6.28 -14.29
N GLU A 139 -2.91 6.14 -15.62
CA GLU A 139 -2.77 4.85 -16.30
C GLU A 139 -1.33 4.67 -16.77
N VAL A 140 -0.86 3.42 -16.74
CA VAL A 140 0.51 3.08 -17.13
C VAL A 140 0.46 2.02 -18.23
N ALA A 141 1.13 2.33 -19.35
CA ALA A 141 1.19 1.45 -20.52
C ALA A 141 2.14 0.25 -20.37
N THR A 142 2.95 0.25 -19.31
CA THR A 142 3.82 -0.87 -18.93
C THR A 142 3.52 -1.38 -17.52
N ASP A 143 4.20 -2.44 -17.09
CA ASP A 143 4.03 -3.03 -15.77
C ASP A 143 4.83 -2.26 -14.71
N ILE A 144 4.19 -1.93 -13.59
CA ILE A 144 4.86 -1.37 -12.41
C ILE A 144 5.42 -2.52 -11.57
N PHE A 145 6.60 -3.03 -11.96
CA PHE A 145 7.20 -4.22 -11.35
C PHE A 145 7.65 -3.99 -9.90
N SER A 146 8.56 -3.04 -9.67
CA SER A 146 9.04 -2.70 -8.33
C SER A 146 9.13 -1.19 -8.11
N GLY A 147 9.28 -0.82 -6.84
CA GLY A 147 9.53 0.55 -6.45
C GLY A 147 8.27 1.40 -6.40
N GLY A 148 8.53 2.70 -6.46
CA GLY A 148 7.60 3.77 -6.15
C GLY A 148 8.33 4.82 -5.34
N ASP A 149 8.71 5.91 -5.99
CA ASP A 149 9.06 7.16 -5.32
C ASP A 149 8.56 8.33 -6.17
N ILE A 150 8.40 9.50 -5.57
CA ILE A 150 7.80 10.65 -6.23
C ILE A 150 8.71 11.87 -6.16
N LEU A 151 8.90 12.50 -7.32
CA LEU A 151 9.55 13.80 -7.44
C LEU A 151 8.64 14.74 -8.23
N GLY A 152 8.15 15.78 -7.56
CA GLY A 152 7.17 16.71 -8.12
C GLY A 152 5.84 16.01 -8.41
N ASP A 153 5.45 15.95 -9.69
CA ASP A 153 4.22 15.30 -10.15
C ASP A 153 4.46 13.93 -10.80
N ARG A 154 5.65 13.36 -10.65
CA ARG A 154 6.04 12.10 -11.29
C ARG A 154 6.38 11.01 -10.29
N ILE A 155 5.73 9.86 -10.46
CA ILE A 155 6.09 8.62 -9.77
C ILE A 155 7.03 7.83 -10.66
N TYR A 156 8.13 7.37 -10.06
CA TYR A 156 9.16 6.54 -10.68
C TYR A 156 9.04 5.11 -10.17
N PHE A 157 9.17 4.17 -11.10
CA PHE A 157 9.06 2.73 -10.85
C PHE A 157 9.90 1.95 -11.86
N SER A 158 10.11 0.67 -11.61
CA SER A 158 10.79 -0.20 -12.55
C SER A 158 9.81 -1.02 -13.39
N ASP A 159 10.24 -1.32 -14.60
CA ASP A 159 9.67 -2.35 -15.47
C ASP A 159 10.82 -3.22 -15.99
N GLY A 160 11.02 -4.38 -15.35
CA GLY A 160 12.20 -5.21 -15.58
C GLY A 160 13.50 -4.43 -15.33
N SER A 161 14.30 -4.24 -16.39
CA SER A 161 15.56 -3.50 -16.36
C SER A 161 15.44 -1.99 -16.60
N HIS A 162 14.23 -1.47 -16.80
CA HIS A 162 14.02 -0.06 -17.13
C HIS A 162 13.50 0.73 -15.93
N ILE A 163 13.97 1.96 -15.78
CA ILE A 163 13.32 2.95 -14.92
C ILE A 163 12.31 3.70 -15.76
N CYS A 164 11.05 3.64 -15.34
CA CYS A 164 9.92 4.29 -15.97
C CYS A 164 9.35 5.36 -15.04
N SER A 165 8.52 6.24 -15.60
CA SER A 165 7.75 7.19 -14.78
C SER A 165 6.41 7.50 -15.40
N CYS A 166 5.45 7.86 -14.55
CA CYS A 166 4.17 8.41 -14.98
C CYS A 166 3.89 9.72 -14.23
N ARG A 167 3.19 10.64 -14.88
CA ARG A 167 2.67 11.82 -14.20
C ARG A 167 1.39 11.45 -13.46
N VAL A 168 1.27 11.84 -12.21
CA VAL A 168 0.03 11.75 -11.44
C VAL A 168 -0.70 13.08 -11.48
N ARG A 169 -1.98 13.05 -11.83
CA ARG A 169 -2.79 14.27 -11.88
C ARG A 169 -2.90 14.85 -10.46
N LYS A 170 -2.90 16.19 -10.34
CA LYS A 170 -3.30 16.83 -9.09
C LYS A 170 -4.81 16.62 -8.91
N SER A 171 -5.24 16.11 -7.76
CA SER A 171 -6.65 16.04 -7.40
C SER A 171 -7.31 17.42 -7.58
N ALA A 172 -8.46 17.46 -8.24
CA ALA A 172 -9.21 18.69 -8.47
C ALA A 172 -9.74 19.33 -7.17
N ALA A 173 -9.69 18.60 -6.05
CA ALA A 173 -10.13 19.05 -4.74
C ALA A 173 -9.39 20.31 -4.24
N GLY A 174 -8.17 20.57 -4.71
CA GLY A 174 -7.40 21.77 -4.35
C GLY A 174 -7.77 23.07 -5.09
N ARG A 175 -8.70 23.05 -6.07
CA ARG A 175 -9.05 24.27 -6.85
C ARG A 175 -10.13 25.15 -6.21
N ARG A 176 -10.71 24.77 -5.07
CA ARG A 176 -11.82 25.53 -4.46
C ARG A 176 -11.44 26.57 -3.38
N ALA A 177 -10.15 26.80 -3.10
CA ALA A 177 -9.73 27.75 -2.06
C ALA A 177 -9.12 29.08 -2.57
N ALA A 178 -9.19 29.38 -3.87
CA ALA A 178 -8.67 30.64 -4.42
C ALA A 178 -9.66 31.25 -5.41
N GLY A 179 -10.76 31.81 -4.90
CA GLY A 179 -11.78 32.39 -5.77
C GLY A 179 -12.92 33.13 -5.07
N SER A 180 -12.63 33.93 -4.04
CA SER A 180 -13.55 35.00 -3.63
C SER A 180 -12.84 36.09 -2.84
N ARG A 181 -12.22 37.02 -3.56
CA ARG A 181 -12.18 38.43 -3.18
C ARG A 181 -12.66 39.23 -4.39
N LYS A 182 -13.98 39.37 -4.51
CA LYS A 182 -14.54 40.44 -5.36
C LYS A 182 -14.40 41.74 -4.58
N GLY A 183 -13.56 42.64 -5.09
CA GLY A 183 -13.64 44.04 -4.75
C GLY A 183 -14.74 44.71 -5.56
N LYS A 184 -15.61 45.44 -4.88
CA LYS A 184 -15.99 46.82 -5.14
C LYS A 184 -16.85 47.32 -3.98
#